data_AF-A0A2H0NLN7-F1
#
_entry.id   AF-A0A2H0NLN7-F1
#
_cell.length_a   1.000
_cell.length_b   1.000
_cell.length_c   1.000
_cell.angle_alpha   90.00
_cell.angle_beta   90.00
_cell.angle_gamma   90.00
#
_symmetry.space_group_name_H-M   'P 1'
#
loop_
_entity.id
_entity.type
_entity.pdbx_description
1 polymer ?
#
loop_
_entity_poly.entity_id
_entity_poly.type
_entity_poly.pdbx_seq_one_letter_code
_entity_poly.pdbx_strand_id
1 'polypeptide(L)'
;MHAVEAPHLPEIDADFAREMGVADGDMEKFRQEIRDNVAREAQRRVKVRNKDAAMDLLLKVSQLAAPQVLVQGEAQRLMEQTVRDMEGRGMKIPQGLQLPADMFLERAEKRIKLGLILAELVKQHDLHPKVEQVEALVNEYAQSFERPEEVRQWYRADRSRLQEIENLVLEDNVVAWVMAGAKVTEQTVKLNELMES
;
A
#
# COMPACT_ATOMS: atom_id res chain seq x y z
N MET A 1 31.72 -0.89 31.83
CA MET A 1 31.17 0.13 30.93
C MET A 1 32.23 0.38 29.87
N HIS A 2 32.02 -0.15 28.67
CA HIS A 2 32.99 -0.15 27.58
C HIS A 2 32.62 0.98 26.63
N ALA A 3 33.54 1.93 26.42
CA ALA A 3 33.55 3.08 25.50
C ALA A 3 32.22 3.84 25.23
N VAL A 4 32.25 5.16 25.43
CA VAL A 4 31.22 6.08 24.93
C VAL A 4 31.81 6.80 23.72
N GLU A 5 31.21 6.61 22.54
CA GLU A 5 31.59 7.27 21.29
C GLU A 5 30.49 8.23 20.85
N ALA A 6 30.88 9.35 20.23
CA ALA A 6 29.97 10.32 19.66
C ALA A 6 29.83 10.09 18.14
N PRO A 7 28.62 10.19 17.56
CA PRO A 7 28.43 10.04 16.13
C PRO A 7 29.15 11.17 15.38
N HIS A 8 30.14 10.80 14.56
CA HIS A 8 30.80 11.71 13.63
C HIS A 8 30.18 11.52 12.24
N LEU A 9 29.62 12.59 11.67
CA LEU A 9 29.06 12.52 10.32
C LEU A 9 30.21 12.33 9.31
N PRO A 10 30.11 11.37 8.38
CA PRO A 10 31.10 11.22 7.32
C PRO A 10 31.04 12.43 6.38
N GLU A 11 32.16 12.74 5.73
CA GLU A 11 32.16 13.71 4.65
C GLU A 11 31.36 13.16 3.46
N ILE A 12 30.58 14.03 2.81
CA ILE A 12 29.74 13.64 1.68
C ILE A 12 30.58 13.79 0.41
N ASP A 13 31.44 12.81 0.17
CA ASP A 13 32.43 12.79 -0.90
C ASP A 13 32.34 11.51 -1.77
N ALA A 14 33.31 11.35 -2.67
CA ALA A 14 33.36 10.21 -3.58
C ALA A 14 33.55 8.86 -2.86
N ASP A 15 34.17 8.86 -1.67
CA ASP A 15 34.34 7.65 -0.87
C ASP A 15 32.98 7.26 -0.26
N PHE A 16 32.23 8.23 0.27
CA PHE A 16 30.86 8.03 0.75
C PHE A 16 29.91 7.55 -0.36
N ALA A 17 30.00 8.14 -1.57
CA ALA A 17 29.20 7.69 -2.71
C ALA A 17 29.50 6.23 -3.09
N ARG A 18 30.78 5.81 -3.02
CA ARG A 18 31.18 4.41 -3.25
C ARG A 18 30.63 3.46 -2.19
N GLU A 19 30.64 3.85 -0.92
CA GLU A 19 30.04 3.07 0.17
C GLU A 19 28.52 2.88 -0.02
N MET A 20 27.85 3.85 -0.62
CA MET A 20 26.41 3.81 -0.91
C MET A 20 26.05 3.09 -2.23
N GLY A 21 27.03 2.53 -2.95
CA GLY A 21 26.81 1.71 -4.15
C GLY A 21 27.12 2.40 -5.48
N VAL A 22 27.57 3.65 -5.49
CA VAL A 22 27.97 4.37 -6.71
C VAL A 22 29.46 4.10 -7.00
N ALA A 23 29.72 3.03 -7.76
CA ALA A 23 31.06 2.46 -7.94
C ALA A 23 32.15 3.44 -8.43
N ASP A 24 31.78 4.45 -9.21
CA ASP A 24 32.66 5.49 -9.75
C ASP A 24 32.85 6.69 -8.79
N GLY A 25 32.14 6.73 -7.66
CA GLY A 25 32.19 7.83 -6.69
C GLY A 25 31.67 9.16 -7.24
N ASP A 26 30.89 9.12 -8.33
CA ASP A 26 30.34 10.33 -8.93
C ASP A 26 29.22 10.90 -8.06
N MET A 27 29.48 12.09 -7.50
CA MET A 27 28.56 12.81 -6.63
C MET A 27 27.30 13.28 -7.34
N GLU A 28 27.35 13.57 -8.64
CA GLU A 28 26.16 13.96 -9.40
C GLU A 28 25.25 12.75 -9.61
N LYS A 29 25.83 11.62 -9.99
CA LYS A 29 25.11 10.34 -10.08
C LYS A 29 24.51 9.93 -8.74
N PHE A 30 25.26 10.05 -7.65
CA PHE A 30 24.77 9.77 -6.30
C PHE A 30 23.55 10.63 -5.92
N ARG A 31 23.62 11.94 -6.15
CA ARG A 31 22.49 12.86 -5.91
C ARG A 31 21.29 12.52 -6.78
N GLN A 32 21.53 12.15 -8.04
CA GLN A 32 20.45 11.79 -8.96
C GLN A 32 19.74 10.50 -8.53
N GLU A 33 20.48 9.47 -8.15
CA GLU A 33 19.89 8.21 -7.63
C GLU A 33 19.06 8.43 -6.36
N ILE A 34 19.54 9.27 -5.43
CA ILE A 34 18.76 9.67 -4.24
C ILE A 34 17.48 10.39 -4.66
N ARG A 35 17.59 11.37 -5.58
CA ARG A 35 16.43 12.14 -6.05
C ARG A 35 15.39 11.23 -6.69
N ASP A 36 15.81 10.28 -7.52
CA ASP A 36 14.91 9.35 -8.19
C ASP A 36 14.22 8.39 -7.21
N ASN A 37 14.97 7.92 -6.19
CA ASN A 37 14.39 7.13 -5.10
C ASN A 37 13.34 7.92 -4.32
N VAL A 38 13.65 9.15 -3.94
CA VAL A 38 12.74 10.04 -3.19
C VAL A 38 11.51 10.38 -4.04
N ALA A 39 11.68 10.64 -5.34
CA ALA A 39 10.57 10.93 -6.24
C ALA A 39 9.60 9.74 -6.37
N ARG A 40 10.12 8.51 -6.50
CA ARG A 40 9.30 7.28 -6.52
C ARG A 40 8.50 7.11 -5.23
N GLU A 41 9.15 7.27 -4.07
CA GLU A 41 8.47 7.14 -2.78
C GLU A 41 7.42 8.25 -2.58
N ALA A 42 7.71 9.49 -2.96
CA ALA A 42 6.75 10.58 -2.92
C ALA A 42 5.53 10.29 -3.81
N GLN A 43 5.75 9.82 -5.04
CA GLN A 43 4.66 9.45 -5.96
C GLN A 43 3.79 8.33 -5.38
N ARG A 44 4.41 7.31 -4.78
CA ARG A 44 3.69 6.21 -4.12
C ARG A 44 2.82 6.72 -2.98
N ARG A 45 3.33 7.60 -2.13
CA ARG A 45 2.57 8.17 -1.00
C ARG A 45 1.43 9.05 -1.45
N VAL A 46 1.62 9.87 -2.49
CA VAL A 46 0.53 10.64 -3.10
C VAL A 46 -0.56 9.70 -3.63
N LYS A 47 -0.19 8.61 -4.31
CA LYS A 47 -1.15 7.61 -4.81
C LYS A 47 -1.96 7.00 -3.66
N VAL A 48 -1.31 6.59 -2.57
CA VAL A 48 -1.99 6.04 -1.38
C VAL A 48 -2.92 7.07 -0.74
N ARG A 49 -2.44 8.29 -0.50
CA ARG A 49 -3.24 9.35 0.11
C ARG A 49 -4.48 9.71 -0.72
N ASN A 50 -4.33 9.81 -2.04
CA ASN A 50 -5.45 10.09 -2.94
C ASN A 50 -6.45 8.93 -2.99
N LYS A 51 -5.95 7.69 -2.96
CA LYS A 51 -6.78 6.50 -2.87
C LYS A 51 -7.59 6.49 -1.57
N ASP A 52 -6.97 6.73 -0.43
CA ASP A 52 -7.65 6.78 0.86
C ASP A 52 -8.72 7.88 0.87
N ALA A 53 -8.40 9.06 0.36
CA ALA A 53 -9.37 10.15 0.23
C ALA A 53 -10.56 9.79 -0.67
N ALA A 54 -10.34 9.05 -1.77
CA ALA A 54 -11.42 8.57 -2.63
C ALA A 54 -12.31 7.54 -1.93
N MET A 55 -11.73 6.60 -1.19
CA MET A 55 -12.48 5.58 -0.43
C MET A 55 -13.28 6.21 0.73
N ASP A 56 -12.68 7.16 1.44
CA ASP A 56 -13.35 7.92 2.49
C ASP A 56 -14.52 8.75 1.94
N LEU A 57 -14.33 9.36 0.77
CA LEU A 57 -15.40 10.08 0.09
C LEU A 57 -16.57 9.15 -0.23
N LEU A 58 -16.31 7.96 -0.78
CA LEU A 58 -17.33 6.95 -1.06
C LEU A 58 -18.11 6.57 0.19
N LEU A 59 -17.42 6.33 1.31
CA LEU A 59 -18.06 6.03 2.60
C LEU A 59 -18.92 7.20 3.10
N LYS A 60 -18.47 8.44 2.90
CA LYS A 60 -19.16 9.64 3.37
C LYS A 60 -20.43 9.95 2.59
N VAL A 61 -20.43 9.74 1.27
CA VAL A 61 -21.59 10.05 0.41
C VAL A 61 -22.60 8.91 0.35
N SER A 62 -22.19 7.68 0.69
CA SER A 62 -23.06 6.51 0.64
C SER A 62 -23.82 6.32 1.96
N GLN A 63 -25.15 6.22 1.88
CA GLN A 63 -25.99 5.87 3.01
C GLN A 63 -26.35 4.38 2.96
N LEU A 64 -25.58 3.56 3.68
CA LEU A 64 -25.88 2.15 3.85
C LEU A 64 -25.60 1.68 5.28
N ALA A 65 -26.44 0.78 5.76
CA ALA A 65 -26.18 0.01 6.98
C ALA A 65 -25.47 -1.29 6.61
N ALA A 66 -24.39 -1.63 7.33
CA ALA A 66 -23.73 -2.91 7.14
C ALA A 66 -24.53 -4.02 7.85
N PRO A 67 -24.76 -5.18 7.22
CA PRO A 67 -25.38 -6.31 7.91
C PRO A 67 -24.55 -6.77 9.10
N GLN A 68 -25.14 -6.81 10.29
CA GLN A 68 -24.42 -7.10 11.55
C GLN A 68 -23.64 -8.42 11.51
N VAL A 69 -24.19 -9.45 10.86
CA VAL A 69 -23.54 -10.77 10.71
C VAL A 69 -22.22 -10.65 9.92
N LEU A 70 -22.20 -9.82 8.86
CA LEU A 70 -20.99 -9.58 8.09
C LEU A 70 -19.96 -8.77 8.88
N VAL A 71 -20.42 -7.79 9.66
CA VAL A 71 -19.55 -6.98 10.53
C VAL A 71 -18.89 -7.85 11.60
N GLN A 72 -19.66 -8.70 12.28
CA GLN A 72 -19.13 -9.61 13.30
C GLN A 72 -18.12 -10.60 12.71
N GLY A 73 -18.42 -11.16 11.53
CA GLY A 73 -17.49 -12.05 10.83
C GLY A 73 -16.18 -11.34 10.43
N GLU A 74 -16.26 -10.09 9.97
CA GLU A 74 -15.06 -9.30 9.65
C GLU A 74 -14.27 -8.89 10.88
N ALA A 75 -14.93 -8.55 11.99
CA ALA A 75 -14.28 -8.25 13.25
C ALA A 75 -13.47 -9.45 13.76
N GLN A 76 -14.03 -10.65 13.66
CA GLN A 76 -13.32 -11.89 13.99
C GLN A 76 -12.10 -12.12 13.08
N ARG A 77 -12.25 -11.92 11.76
CA ARG A 77 -11.12 -12.05 10.81
C ARG A 77 -10.00 -11.05 11.11
N LEU A 78 -10.34 -9.81 11.42
CA LEU A 78 -9.39 -8.76 11.81
C LEU A 78 -8.67 -9.10 13.11
N MET A 79 -9.38 -9.65 14.10
CA MET A 79 -8.81 -10.12 15.35
C MET A 79 -7.79 -11.23 15.10
N GLU A 80 -8.15 -12.25 14.33
CA GLU A 80 -7.26 -13.37 13.98
C GLU A 80 -6.04 -12.91 13.19
N GLN A 81 -6.22 -11.97 12.24
CA GLN A 81 -5.11 -11.37 11.50
C GLN A 81 -4.14 -10.65 12.46
N THR A 82 -4.67 -9.86 13.38
CA THR A 82 -3.86 -9.13 14.37
C THR A 82 -3.06 -10.09 15.25
N VAL A 83 -3.67 -11.19 15.70
CA VAL A 83 -3.00 -12.24 16.46
C VAL A 83 -1.85 -12.86 15.66
N ARG A 84 -2.11 -13.27 14.41
CA ARG A 84 -1.08 -13.84 13.53
C ARG A 84 0.09 -12.88 13.30
N ASP A 85 -0.20 -11.60 13.09
CA ASP A 85 0.82 -10.56 12.89
C ASP A 85 1.68 -10.35 14.14
N MET A 86 1.09 -10.42 15.33
CA MET A 86 1.82 -10.32 16.60
C MET A 86 2.72 -11.54 16.83
N GLU A 87 2.21 -12.75 16.59
CA GLU A 87 2.98 -13.99 16.69
C GLU A 87 4.15 -14.01 15.70
N GLY A 88 3.92 -13.55 14.45
CA GLY A 88 4.97 -13.45 13.42
C GLY A 88 6.09 -12.47 13.79
N ARG A 89 5.82 -11.49 14.64
CA ARG A 89 6.83 -10.56 15.20
C ARG A 89 7.51 -11.10 16.48
N GLY A 90 7.26 -12.37 16.83
CA GLY A 90 7.85 -13.02 18.00
C GLY A 90 7.18 -12.63 19.33
N MET A 91 6.04 -11.95 19.31
CA MET A 91 5.29 -11.67 20.53
C MET A 91 4.53 -12.92 20.97
N LYS A 92 4.83 -13.42 22.17
CA LYS A 92 4.08 -14.51 22.77
C LYS A 92 2.76 -13.97 23.31
N ILE A 93 1.66 -14.20 22.61
CA ILE A 93 0.34 -13.93 23.17
C ILE A 93 0.11 -14.94 24.31
N PRO A 94 -0.17 -14.49 25.55
CA PRO A 94 -0.45 -15.39 26.66
C PRO A 94 -1.60 -16.34 26.30
N GLN A 95 -1.46 -17.63 26.61
CA GLN A 95 -2.54 -18.59 26.40
C GLN A 95 -3.81 -18.10 27.11
N GLY A 96 -4.89 -17.91 26.34
CA GLY A 96 -6.18 -17.41 26.84
C GLY A 96 -6.40 -15.90 26.72
N LEU A 97 -5.40 -15.11 26.28
CA LEU A 97 -5.62 -13.70 25.95
C LEU A 97 -6.31 -13.59 24.58
N GLN A 98 -7.63 -13.55 24.57
CA GLN A 98 -8.42 -13.22 23.38
C GLN A 98 -8.54 -11.70 23.30
N LEU A 99 -8.08 -11.12 22.19
CA LEU A 99 -8.39 -9.72 21.90
C LEU A 99 -9.91 -9.60 21.74
N PRO A 100 -10.59 -8.68 22.44
CA PRO A 100 -12.04 -8.52 22.28
C PRO A 100 -12.38 -8.17 20.83
N ALA A 101 -13.22 -8.98 20.18
CA ALA A 101 -13.67 -8.71 18.81
C ALA A 101 -14.34 -7.33 18.68
N ASP A 102 -14.93 -6.83 19.76
CA ASP A 102 -15.55 -5.51 19.85
C ASP A 102 -14.59 -4.36 19.50
N MET A 103 -13.28 -4.54 19.76
CA MET A 103 -12.25 -3.57 19.37
C MET A 103 -12.14 -3.40 17.85
N PHE A 104 -12.60 -4.38 17.08
CA PHE A 104 -12.51 -4.40 15.62
C PHE A 104 -13.83 -4.04 14.94
N LEU A 105 -14.93 -3.86 15.67
CA LEU A 105 -16.26 -3.65 15.08
C LEU A 105 -16.32 -2.41 14.19
N GLU A 106 -15.76 -1.27 14.61
CA GLU A 106 -15.79 -0.05 13.79
C GLU A 106 -15.01 -0.23 12.48
N ARG A 107 -13.83 -0.85 12.56
CA ARG A 107 -12.99 -1.13 11.39
C ARG A 107 -13.65 -2.16 10.47
N ALA A 108 -14.27 -3.17 11.04
CA ALA A 108 -15.03 -4.19 10.33
C ALA A 108 -16.22 -3.58 9.60
N GLU A 109 -16.97 -2.70 10.26
CA GLU A 109 -18.10 -2.00 9.66
C GLU A 109 -17.66 -1.16 8.46
N LYS A 110 -16.60 -0.37 8.60
CA LYS A 110 -16.01 0.40 7.49
C LYS A 110 -15.62 -0.49 6.31
N ARG A 111 -14.94 -1.61 6.57
CA ARG A 111 -14.54 -2.58 5.53
C ARG A 111 -15.73 -3.20 4.81
N ILE A 112 -16.75 -3.64 5.55
CA ILE A 112 -17.96 -4.23 4.96
C ILE A 112 -18.71 -3.19 4.12
N LYS A 113 -18.91 -1.97 4.64
CA LYS A 113 -19.56 -0.90 3.88
C LYS A 113 -18.81 -0.60 2.60
N LEU A 114 -17.49 -0.41 2.68
CA LEU A 114 -16.68 -0.11 1.51
C LEU A 114 -16.74 -1.26 0.49
N GLY A 115 -16.59 -2.51 0.93
CA GLY A 115 -16.70 -3.67 0.05
C GLY A 115 -18.03 -3.75 -0.70
N LEU A 116 -19.15 -3.45 -0.01
CA LEU A 116 -20.48 -3.39 -0.63
C LEU A 116 -20.60 -2.25 -1.65
N ILE A 117 -20.09 -1.05 -1.32
CA ILE A 117 -20.08 0.10 -2.23
C ILE A 117 -19.25 -0.23 -3.48
N LEU A 118 -18.03 -0.74 -3.30
CA LEU A 118 -17.12 -1.08 -4.39
C LEU A 118 -17.73 -2.13 -5.31
N ALA A 119 -18.30 -3.20 -4.76
CA ALA A 119 -18.94 -4.25 -5.54
C ALA A 119 -20.07 -3.69 -6.42
N GLU A 120 -20.90 -2.79 -5.88
CA GLU A 120 -21.98 -2.17 -6.64
C GLU A 120 -21.45 -1.19 -7.71
N LEU A 121 -20.46 -0.36 -7.39
CA LEU A 121 -19.86 0.57 -8.36
C LEU A 121 -19.20 -0.17 -9.53
N VAL A 122 -18.45 -1.23 -9.22
CA VAL A 122 -17.78 -2.06 -10.23
C VAL A 122 -18.80 -2.65 -11.18
N LYS A 123 -19.91 -3.15 -10.66
CA LYS A 123 -21.00 -3.71 -11.45
C LYS A 123 -21.72 -2.64 -12.28
N GLN A 124 -22.04 -1.48 -11.70
CA GLN A 124 -22.81 -0.43 -12.36
C GLN A 124 -22.01 0.29 -13.46
N HIS A 125 -20.70 0.44 -13.28
CA HIS A 125 -19.83 1.23 -14.17
C HIS A 125 -18.82 0.39 -14.95
N ASP A 126 -18.93 -0.93 -14.88
CA ASP A 126 -18.04 -1.90 -15.55
C ASP A 126 -16.54 -1.61 -15.28
N LEU A 127 -16.19 -1.51 -14.01
CA LEU A 127 -14.83 -1.16 -13.56
C LEU A 127 -13.95 -2.40 -13.35
N HIS A 128 -14.34 -3.53 -13.91
CA HIS A 128 -13.59 -4.79 -13.78
C HIS A 128 -12.16 -4.64 -14.33
N PRO A 129 -11.17 -5.31 -13.72
CA PRO A 129 -9.80 -5.31 -14.22
C PRO A 129 -9.77 -5.85 -15.64
N LYS A 130 -9.16 -5.09 -16.55
CA LYS A 130 -8.90 -5.56 -17.91
C LYS A 130 -7.60 -6.34 -17.94
N VAL A 131 -7.53 -7.35 -18.81
CA VAL A 131 -6.34 -8.21 -18.95
C VAL A 131 -5.10 -7.39 -19.21
N GLU A 132 -5.20 -6.35 -20.05
CA GLU A 132 -4.09 -5.47 -20.40
C GLU A 132 -3.59 -4.66 -19.20
N GLN A 133 -4.48 -4.27 -18.29
CA GLN A 133 -4.11 -3.54 -17.06
C GLN A 133 -3.41 -4.45 -16.06
N VAL A 134 -3.91 -5.68 -15.90
CA VAL A 134 -3.29 -6.70 -15.04
C VAL A 134 -1.90 -7.03 -15.55
N GLU A 135 -1.76 -7.31 -16.84
CA GLU A 135 -0.47 -7.59 -17.48
C GLU A 135 0.49 -6.40 -17.40
N ALA A 136 0.00 -5.17 -17.56
CA ALA A 136 0.81 -3.97 -17.38
C ALA A 136 1.36 -3.86 -15.94
N LEU A 137 0.52 -4.11 -14.93
CA LEU A 137 0.94 -4.04 -13.53
C LEU A 137 1.91 -5.17 -13.15
N VAL A 138 1.69 -6.40 -13.64
CA VAL A 138 2.65 -7.50 -13.48
C VAL A 138 4.00 -7.13 -14.12
N ASN A 139 3.99 -6.54 -15.30
CA ASN A 139 5.21 -6.09 -15.98
C ASN A 139 5.94 -5.01 -15.19
N GLU A 140 5.23 -4.01 -14.68
CA GLU A 140 5.80 -2.95 -13.84
C GLU A 140 6.48 -3.54 -12.60
N TYR A 141 5.83 -4.47 -11.92
CA TYR A 141 6.39 -5.10 -10.72
C TYR A 141 7.63 -5.92 -11.06
N ALA A 142 7.57 -6.70 -12.14
CA ALA A 142 8.68 -7.54 -12.60
C ALA A 142 9.94 -6.73 -12.95
N GLN A 143 9.81 -5.50 -13.44
CA GLN A 143 10.94 -4.65 -13.85
C GLN A 143 11.90 -4.28 -12.71
N SER A 144 11.43 -4.33 -11.46
CA SER A 144 12.28 -4.06 -10.30
C SER A 144 13.18 -5.23 -9.90
N PHE A 145 13.04 -6.39 -10.56
CA PHE A 145 13.79 -7.61 -10.27
C PHE A 145 14.82 -7.92 -11.36
N GLU A 146 15.91 -8.61 -10.98
CA GLU A 146 16.99 -9.01 -11.89
C GLU A 146 16.52 -9.96 -13.01
N ARG A 147 15.46 -10.75 -12.76
CA ARG A 147 14.92 -11.76 -13.69
C ARG A 147 13.43 -11.53 -13.94
N PRO A 148 13.05 -10.49 -14.70
CA PRO A 148 11.65 -10.07 -14.86
C PRO A 148 10.76 -11.15 -15.48
N GLU A 149 11.31 -11.97 -16.40
CA GLU A 149 10.54 -13.08 -17.00
C GLU A 149 10.13 -14.15 -15.99
N GLU A 150 10.98 -14.45 -15.00
CA GLU A 150 10.62 -15.44 -13.98
C GLU A 150 9.54 -14.91 -13.05
N VAL A 151 9.59 -13.63 -12.71
CA VAL A 151 8.55 -12.99 -11.89
C VAL A 151 7.20 -13.00 -12.60
N ARG A 152 7.17 -12.68 -13.91
CA ARG A 152 5.95 -12.78 -14.72
C ARG A 152 5.38 -14.20 -14.72
N GLN A 153 6.22 -15.20 -14.94
CA GLN A 153 5.79 -16.60 -14.92
C GLN A 153 5.31 -17.02 -13.52
N TRP A 154 5.96 -16.54 -12.46
CA TRP A 154 5.60 -16.82 -11.08
C TRP A 154 4.20 -16.29 -10.72
N TYR A 155 3.85 -15.08 -11.19
CA TYR A 155 2.48 -14.56 -11.05
C TYR A 155 1.50 -15.41 -11.86
N ARG A 156 1.78 -15.69 -13.14
CA ARG A 156 0.88 -16.46 -14.01
C ARG A 156 0.68 -17.92 -13.58
N ALA A 157 1.66 -18.51 -12.89
CA ALA A 157 1.61 -19.89 -12.44
C ALA A 157 0.60 -20.13 -11.31
N ASP A 158 0.18 -19.07 -10.60
CA ASP A 158 -0.73 -19.18 -9.46
C ASP A 158 -1.86 -18.15 -9.56
N ARG A 159 -3.08 -18.65 -9.70
CA ARG A 159 -4.28 -17.83 -9.81
C ARG A 159 -4.48 -16.92 -8.60
N SER A 160 -4.07 -17.34 -7.40
CA SER A 160 -4.20 -16.51 -6.20
C SER A 160 -3.35 -15.25 -6.28
N ARG A 161 -2.16 -15.34 -6.87
CA ARG A 161 -1.25 -14.20 -7.07
C ARG A 161 -1.76 -13.24 -8.15
N LEU A 162 -2.33 -13.78 -9.23
CA LEU A 162 -3.01 -12.94 -10.21
C LEU A 162 -4.21 -12.22 -9.59
N GLN A 163 -4.97 -12.87 -8.71
CA GLN A 163 -6.11 -12.26 -8.04
C GLN A 163 -5.70 -11.04 -7.20
N GLU A 164 -4.52 -11.07 -6.56
CA GLU A 164 -3.99 -9.92 -5.83
C GLU A 164 -3.74 -8.73 -6.77
N ILE A 165 -3.16 -8.97 -7.94
CA ILE A 165 -2.93 -7.93 -8.96
C ILE A 165 -4.26 -7.42 -9.52
N GLU A 166 -5.20 -8.31 -9.82
CA GLU A 166 -6.55 -7.94 -10.25
C GLU A 166 -7.24 -7.03 -9.23
N ASN A 167 -7.14 -7.33 -7.93
CA ASN A 167 -7.70 -6.47 -6.88
C ASN A 167 -7.05 -5.08 -6.86
N LEU A 168 -5.75 -4.98 -7.06
CA LEU A 168 -5.06 -3.68 -7.15
C LEU A 168 -5.55 -2.87 -8.35
N VAL A 169 -5.72 -3.51 -9.51
CA VAL A 169 -6.25 -2.86 -10.71
C VAL A 169 -7.71 -2.44 -10.51
N LEU A 170 -8.53 -3.29 -9.87
CA LEU A 170 -9.91 -2.96 -9.53
C LEU A 170 -9.98 -1.70 -8.68
N GLU A 171 -9.16 -1.62 -7.64
CA GLU A 171 -9.08 -0.47 -6.75
C GLU A 171 -8.64 0.79 -7.51
N ASP A 172 -7.61 0.69 -8.37
CA ASP A 172 -7.15 1.81 -9.20
C ASP A 172 -8.25 2.29 -10.17
N ASN A 173 -9.02 1.37 -10.78
CA ASN A 173 -10.14 1.71 -11.65
C ASN A 173 -11.24 2.47 -10.90
N VAL A 174 -11.57 2.03 -9.68
CA VAL A 174 -12.56 2.73 -8.85
C VAL A 174 -12.06 4.11 -8.44
N VAL A 175 -10.81 4.25 -8.00
CA VAL A 175 -10.23 5.55 -7.64
C VAL A 175 -10.27 6.49 -8.84
N ALA A 176 -9.85 6.02 -10.02
CA ALA A 176 -9.91 6.83 -11.24
C ALA A 176 -11.34 7.29 -11.57
N TRP A 177 -12.33 6.41 -11.42
CA TRP A 177 -13.74 6.76 -11.60
C TRP A 177 -14.22 7.81 -10.58
N VAL A 178 -13.89 7.65 -9.30
CA VAL A 178 -14.23 8.62 -8.25
C VAL A 178 -13.61 9.98 -8.54
N MET A 179 -12.32 10.01 -8.88
CA MET A 179 -11.58 11.24 -9.16
C MET A 179 -12.12 11.96 -10.41
N ALA A 180 -12.62 11.23 -11.41
CA ALA A 180 -13.25 11.81 -12.59
C ALA A 180 -14.62 12.45 -12.28
N GLY A 181 -15.35 11.93 -11.29
CA GLY A 181 -16.65 12.46 -10.87
C GLY A 181 -16.61 13.46 -9.72
N ALA A 182 -15.50 13.52 -8.97
CA ALA A 182 -15.34 14.37 -7.81
C ALA A 182 -14.71 15.74 -8.16
N LYS A 183 -14.93 16.72 -7.28
CA LYS A 183 -14.19 18.00 -7.35
C LYS A 183 -12.78 17.79 -6.80
N VAL A 184 -11.80 17.66 -7.69
CA VAL A 184 -10.37 17.52 -7.34
C VAL A 184 -9.71 18.90 -7.23
N THR A 185 -8.93 19.11 -6.17
CA THR A 185 -8.08 20.30 -6.02
C THR A 185 -6.63 19.89 -5.84
N GLU A 186 -5.73 20.55 -6.58
CA GLU A 186 -4.29 20.37 -6.41
C GLU A 186 -3.82 21.15 -5.18
N GLN A 187 -2.98 20.51 -4.36
CA GLN A 187 -2.40 21.11 -3.17
C GLN A 187 -0.90 20.87 -3.18
N THR A 188 -0.13 21.94 -3.01
CA THR A 188 1.31 21.86 -2.79
C THR A 188 1.56 21.40 -1.37
N VAL A 189 2.16 20.22 -1.21
CA VAL A 189 2.51 19.63 0.09
C VAL A 189 4.02 19.53 0.19
N LYS A 190 4.58 19.80 1.37
CA LYS A 190 6.03 19.61 1.58
C LYS A 190 6.36 18.12 1.62
N LEU A 191 7.53 17.75 1.13
CA LEU A 191 7.97 16.36 1.16
C LEU A 191 7.93 15.76 2.57
N ASN A 192 8.43 16.48 3.59
CA ASN A 192 8.43 15.97 4.97
C ASN A 192 7.01 15.65 5.47
N GLU A 193 6.04 16.55 5.19
CA GLU A 193 4.64 16.33 5.57
C GLU A 193 4.02 15.12 4.86
N LEU A 194 4.40 14.89 3.60
CA LEU A 194 3.99 13.70 2.85
C LEU A 194 4.63 12.42 3.39
N MET A 195 5.86 12.49 3.92
CA MET A 195 6.58 11.33 4.45
C MET A 195 6.12 10.95 5.87
N GLU A 196 5.52 11.87 6.59
CA GLU A 196 4.95 11.64 7.93
C GLU A 196 3.53 11.08 7.92
N SER A 197 2.81 11.24 6.80
CA SER A 197 1.49 10.62 6.56
C SER A 197 1.61 9.18 6.05
#